data_AF-A0AAV5S6R5-F1
#
_entry.id   AF-A0AAV5S6R5-F1
#
_cell.length_a   1.000
_cell.length_b   1.000
_cell.length_c   1.000
_cell.angle_alpha   90.00
_cell.angle_beta   90.00
_cell.angle_gamma   90.00
#
_symmetry.space_group_name_H-M   'P 1'
#
loop_
_entity.id
_entity.type
_entity.pdbx_description
1 polymer ?
#
loop_
_entity_poly.entity_id
_entity_poly.type
_entity_poly.pdbx_seq_one_letter_code
_entity_poly.pdbx_strand_id
1 'polypeptide(L)' 'QTTPKCDLCDVYPSTVNGYVSHVRIHHNSTLKANGVYLLCLCGHEVHYRDGNGSNSYHMQRKKGCDGRDFILKKKV' A
#
# COMPACT_ATOMS: atom_id res chain seq x y z
N GLN A 1 -10.01 13.25 0.13
CA GLN A 1 -9.15 12.11 0.50
C GLN A 1 -9.89 10.85 0.08
N THR A 2 -9.54 10.28 -1.07
CA THR A 2 -10.19 9.07 -1.63
C THR A 2 -9.33 7.86 -1.30
N THR A 3 -9.76 7.06 -0.33
CA THR A 3 -9.08 5.81 0.03
C THR A 3 -9.55 4.70 -0.91
N PRO A 4 -8.63 3.95 -1.55
CA PRO A 4 -9.03 2.90 -2.49
C PRO A 4 -9.65 1.71 -1.75
N LYS A 5 -10.69 1.13 -2.34
CA LYS A 5 -11.29 -0.14 -1.92
C LYS A 5 -10.29 -1.29 -2.10
N CYS A 6 -10.32 -2.28 -1.20
CA CYS A 6 -9.60 -3.52 -1.39
C CYS A 6 -10.11 -4.29 -2.62
N ASP A 7 -9.21 -4.81 -3.46
CA ASP A 7 -9.61 -5.61 -4.64
C ASP A 7 -10.24 -6.97 -4.25
N LEU A 8 -10.02 -7.42 -3.01
CA LEU A 8 -10.48 -8.72 -2.51
C LEU A 8 -11.71 -8.63 -1.59
N CYS A 9 -12.09 -7.43 -1.13
CA CYS A 9 -13.25 -7.25 -0.24
C CYS A 9 -13.73 -5.79 -0.15
N ASP A 10 -14.83 -5.54 0.55
CA ASP A 10 -15.46 -4.22 0.73
C ASP A 10 -14.84 -3.34 1.84
N VAL A 11 -13.55 -3.57 2.18
CA VAL A 11 -12.82 -2.73 3.13
C VAL A 11 -12.10 -1.59 2.40
N TYR A 12 -12.03 -0.42 3.05
CA TYR A 12 -11.37 0.79 2.55
C TYR A 12 -10.22 1.20 3.47
N PRO A 13 -9.04 0.60 3.35
CA PRO A 13 -7.92 0.91 4.22
C PRO A 13 -7.46 2.36 4.04
N SER A 14 -7.34 3.09 5.14
CA SER A 14 -7.12 4.55 5.11
C SER A 14 -5.67 4.98 4.85
N THR A 15 -4.75 4.02 4.80
CA THR A 15 -3.32 4.27 4.54
C THR A 15 -2.73 3.16 3.70
N VAL A 16 -1.64 3.45 2.99
CA VAL A 16 -0.83 2.44 2.28
C VAL A 16 -0.47 1.27 3.18
N ASN A 17 0.04 1.55 4.40
CA ASN A 17 0.41 0.51 5.35
C ASN A 17 -0.83 -0.30 5.79
N GLY A 18 -1.93 0.38 6.11
CA GLY A 18 -3.19 -0.27 6.45
C GLY A 18 -3.69 -1.18 5.32
N TYR A 19 -3.54 -0.78 4.06
CA TYR A 19 -3.95 -1.58 2.91
C TYR A 19 -3.10 -2.84 2.78
N VAL A 20 -1.79 -2.71 2.87
CA VAL A 20 -0.87 -3.85 2.78
C VAL A 20 -1.09 -4.83 3.94
N SER A 21 -1.17 -4.32 5.18
CA SER A 21 -1.44 -5.14 6.35
C SER A 21 -2.79 -5.86 6.23
N HIS A 22 -3.81 -5.17 5.73
CA HIS A 22 -5.13 -5.76 5.50
C HIS A 22 -5.05 -6.94 4.52
N VAL A 23 -4.42 -6.76 3.35
CA VAL A 23 -4.28 -7.83 2.34
C VAL A 23 -3.51 -9.03 2.90
N ARG A 24 -2.45 -8.78 3.67
CA ARG A 24 -1.64 -9.85 4.25
C ARG A 24 -2.37 -10.62 5.34
N ILE A 25 -3.04 -9.93 6.26
CA ILE A 25 -3.64 -10.55 7.45
C ILE A 25 -5.00 -11.17 7.12
N HIS A 26 -5.85 -10.48 6.36
CA HIS A 26 -7.21 -10.92 6.09
C HIS A 26 -7.34 -11.83 4.86
N HIS A 27 -6.44 -11.67 3.89
CA HIS A 27 -6.51 -12.44 2.63
C HIS A 27 -5.34 -13.41 2.46
N ASN A 28 -4.42 -13.48 3.43
CA ASN A 28 -3.19 -14.27 3.36
C ASN A 28 -2.45 -14.12 2.01
N SER A 29 -2.52 -12.91 1.44
CA SER A 29 -2.03 -12.60 0.10
C SER A 29 -1.09 -11.39 0.13
N THR A 30 -0.53 -11.05 -1.02
CA THR A 30 0.29 -9.85 -1.22
C THR A 30 -0.21 -9.07 -2.42
N LEU A 31 0.09 -7.77 -2.46
CA LEU A 31 -0.24 -6.94 -3.62
C LEU A 31 0.32 -7.52 -4.92
N LYS A 32 1.58 -7.98 -4.88
CA LYS A 32 2.27 -8.64 -5.99
C LYS A 32 1.55 -9.91 -6.46
N ALA A 33 1.14 -10.77 -5.53
CA ALA A 33 0.38 -11.99 -5.85
C ALA A 33 -0.97 -11.67 -6.52
N ASN A 34 -1.60 -10.57 -6.11
CA ASN A 34 -2.85 -10.09 -6.69
C ASN A 34 -2.66 -9.23 -7.96
N GLY A 35 -1.42 -9.11 -8.48
CA GLY A 35 -1.14 -8.29 -9.64
C GLY A 35 -1.45 -6.79 -9.44
N VAL A 36 -1.46 -6.30 -8.20
CA VAL A 36 -1.69 -4.89 -7.87
C VAL A 36 -0.47 -4.28 -7.21
N TYR A 37 -0.39 -2.96 -7.24
CA TYR A 37 0.58 -2.17 -6.49
C TYR A 37 -0.06 -0.86 -6.01
N LEU A 38 0.48 -0.30 -4.93
CA LEU A 38 0.03 0.98 -4.37
C LEU A 38 1.02 2.07 -4.77
N LEU A 39 0.51 3.19 -5.26
CA LEU A 39 1.31 4.37 -5.58
C LEU A 39 0.93 5.50 -4.63
N CYS A 40 1.90 6.01 -3.86
CA CYS A 40 1.69 7.23 -3.10
C CYS A 40 1.67 8.42 -4.06
N LEU A 41 0.68 9.31 -3.90
CA LEU A 41 0.60 10.54 -4.69
C LEU A 41 1.65 11.58 -4.31
N CYS A 42 2.38 11.33 -3.22
CA CYS A 42 3.51 12.14 -2.79
C CYS A 42 4.79 11.95 -3.65
N GLY A 43 4.73 11.12 -4.70
CA GLY A 43 5.85 10.91 -5.62
C GLY A 43 6.92 9.93 -5.13
N HIS A 44 6.69 9.23 -4.01
CA HIS A 44 7.56 8.15 -3.55
C HIS A 44 6.94 6.79 -3.84
N GLU A 45 7.75 5.87 -4.36
CA GLU A 45 7.35 4.49 -4.59
C GLU A 45 7.22 3.73 -3.26
N VAL A 46 6.11 3.00 -3.12
CA VAL A 46 5.86 2.14 -1.98
C VAL A 46 6.54 0.80 -2.23
N HIS A 47 7.71 0.58 -1.63
CA HIS A 47 8.37 -0.72 -1.66
C HIS A 47 7.95 -1.56 -0.45
N TYR A 48 7.36 -2.73 -0.70
CA TYR A 48 7.13 -3.73 0.34
C TYR A 48 8.25 -4.79 0.32
N ARG A 49 8.66 -5.21 1.51
CA ARG A 49 9.84 -6.01 1.81
C ARG A 49 9.80 -7.40 1.13
N ASP A 50 10.57 -7.58 0.06
CA ASP A 50 10.91 -8.88 -0.56
C ASP A 50 12.31 -9.29 -0.03
N GLY A 51 12.38 -9.82 1.21
CA GLY A 51 13.56 -10.51 1.77
C GLY A 51 14.90 -9.78 1.97
N ASN A 52 15.23 -8.72 1.23
CA ASN A 52 16.54 -8.08 1.21
C ASN A 52 16.46 -6.62 1.67
N GLY A 53 16.36 -6.44 3.00
CA GLY A 53 16.62 -5.19 3.71
C GLY A 53 16.34 -3.89 2.95
N SER A 54 15.07 -3.55 2.73
CA SER A 54 14.69 -2.20 2.33
C SER A 54 13.56 -1.75 3.23
N ASN A 55 13.93 -0.83 4.11
CA ASN A 55 13.06 -0.18 5.07
C ASN A 55 11.72 0.22 4.43
N SER A 56 10.64 -0.40 4.89
CA SER A 56 9.25 -0.03 4.59
C SER A 56 8.85 1.27 5.30
N TYR A 57 9.71 2.28 5.27
CA TYR A 57 9.44 3.58 5.87
C TYR A 57 8.90 4.55 4.83
N HIS A 58 7.70 4.26 4.31
CA HIS A 58 6.79 5.34 3.91
C HIS A 58 6.15 5.98 5.17
N MET A 59 7.00 6.25 6.16
CA MET A 59 6.70 6.84 7.46
C MET A 59 7.69 7.97 7.78
N GLN A 60 8.46 8.42 6.80
CA GLN A 60 9.39 9.52 7.03
C GLN A 60 8.55 10.80 7.18
N ARG A 61 8.19 11.10 8.44
CA ARG A 61 7.56 12.34 8.91
C ARG A 61 8.20 13.61 8.33
N LYS A 62 9.41 13.50 7.77
CA LYS A 62 10.22 14.52 7.08
C LYS A 62 9.52 15.27 5.93
N LYS A 63 8.40 14.78 5.38
CA LYS A 63 7.64 15.50 4.31
C LYS A 63 6.11 15.56 4.52
N GLY A 64 5.59 15.16 5.68
CA GLY A 64 4.15 15.30 5.98
C GLY A 64 3.21 14.40 5.15
N CYS A 65 3.72 13.33 4.53
CA CYS A 65 2.88 12.34 3.87
C CYS A 65 2.66 11.14 4.79
N ASP A 66 1.52 11.09 5.48
CA ASP A 66 1.12 9.97 6.36
C ASP A 66 0.68 8.70 5.59
N GLY A 67 1.00 8.62 4.29
CA GLY A 67 0.57 7.52 3.42
C GLY A 67 -0.94 7.42 3.25
N ARG A 68 -1.69 8.52 3.45
CA ARG A 68 -3.16 8.60 3.32
C ARG A 68 -3.65 8.85 1.91
N ASP A 69 -2.83 9.49 1.08
CA ASP A 69 -3.16 9.81 -0.31
C ASP A 69 -2.39 8.88 -1.25
N PHE A 70 -3.05 7.80 -1.65
CA PHE A 70 -2.50 6.76 -2.50
C PHE A 70 -3.56 6.17 -3.41
N ILE A 71 -3.11 5.58 -4.52
CA ILE A 71 -3.97 4.93 -5.50
C ILE A 71 -3.57 3.46 -5.67
N LEU A 72 -4.56 2.62 -5.92
CA LEU A 72 -4.37 1.22 -6.31
C LEU A 72 -4.22 1.14 -7.84
N LYS A 73 -3.19 0.44 -8.32
CA LYS A 73 -2.96 0.19 -9.74
C LYS A 73 -2.83 -1.31 -9.98
N LYS A 74 -3.35 -1.79 -11.10
CA LYS A 74 -3.15 -3.16 -11.60
C LYS A 74 -1.93 -3.18 -12.51
N LYS A 75 -1.10 -4.23 -12.39
CA LYS A 75 -0.09 -4.57 -13.38
C LYS A 75 -0.84 -5.24 -14.54
N VAL A 76 -0.79 -4.61 -15.72
CA VAL A 76 -1.26 -5.18 -16.98
C VAL A 76 -0.33 -6.32 -17.39
#